data_AF-A0A494X9T0-F1
#
_entry.id   AF-A0A494X9T0-F1
#
_cell.length_a   1.000
_cell.length_b   1.000
_cell.length_c   1.000
_cell.angle_alpha   90.00
_cell.angle_beta   90.00
_cell.angle_gamma   90.00
#
_symmetry.space_group_name_H-M   'P 1'
#
loop_
_entity.id
_entity.type
_entity.pdbx_description
1 polymer ?
#
loop_
_entity_poly.entity_id
_entity_poly.type
_entity_poly.pdbx_seq_one_letter_code
_entity_poly.pdbx_strand_id
1 'polypeptide(L)'
;MASQIIVVGDQTSHGGKVISGSEDHTIHGKPIARLHDLVDCPEKYPDGRPHGVNKIIEAHPTFTIGGERVALHGHRTECGCTLIGSTAASVAD
;
A
#
# COMPACT_ATOMS: atom_id res chain seq x y z
N MET A 1 11.05 15.43 -0.04
CA MET A 1 10.73 14.31 0.87
C MET A 1 10.66 13.06 0.01
N ALA A 2 11.43 12.02 0.33
CA ALA A 2 11.45 10.81 -0.48
C ALA A 2 10.17 9.99 -0.21
N SER A 3 9.24 9.98 -1.17
CA SER A 3 8.08 9.10 -1.08
C SER A 3 8.51 7.69 -1.46
N GLN A 4 8.44 6.77 -0.49
CA GLN A 4 8.80 5.37 -0.69
C GLN A 4 7.67 4.62 -1.39
N ILE A 5 8.01 3.79 -2.37
CA ILE A 5 7.06 2.88 -3.02
C ILE A 5 6.69 1.76 -2.05
N ILE A 6 5.39 1.50 -1.92
CA ILE A 6 4.86 0.42 -1.08
C ILE A 6 4.99 -0.90 -1.84
N VAL A 7 5.40 -1.95 -1.12
CA VAL A 7 5.51 -3.31 -1.64
C VAL A 7 4.75 -4.31 -0.77
N VAL A 8 4.45 -5.49 -1.30
CA VAL A 8 3.84 -6.58 -0.54
C VAL A 8 4.70 -6.91 0.68
N GLY A 9 4.03 -7.05 1.83
CA GLY A 9 4.65 -7.24 3.13
C GLY A 9 5.00 -5.96 3.88
N ASP A 10 4.82 -4.78 3.28
CA ASP A 10 4.92 -3.52 4.03
C ASP A 10 3.82 -3.41 5.08
N GLN A 11 4.13 -2.70 6.16
CA GLN A 11 3.25 -2.54 7.32
C GLN A 11 2.29 -1.35 7.12
N THR A 12 1.26 -1.31 7.95
CA THR A 12 0.33 -0.19 8.04
C THR A 12 0.26 0.37 9.45
N SER A 13 -0.23 1.60 9.60
CA SER A 13 -0.36 2.27 10.89
C SER A 13 -1.23 1.52 11.91
N HIS A 14 -2.11 0.64 11.44
CA HIS A 14 -3.00 -0.19 12.26
C HIS A 14 -2.41 -1.58 12.57
N GLY A 15 -1.11 -1.79 12.33
CA GLY A 15 -0.45 -3.08 12.54
C GLY A 15 -0.80 -4.15 11.49
N GLY A 16 -1.53 -3.77 10.43
CA GLY A 16 -1.81 -4.62 9.28
C GLY A 16 -0.66 -4.67 8.27
N LYS A 17 -0.85 -5.44 7.20
CA LYS A 17 0.16 -5.63 6.15
C LYS A 17 -0.44 -5.62 4.75
N VAL A 18 0.35 -5.19 3.77
CA VAL A 18 0.00 -5.32 2.35
C VAL A 18 0.14 -6.78 1.92
N ILE A 19 -0.89 -7.33 1.28
CA ILE A 19 -0.98 -8.75 0.92
C ILE A 19 -1.08 -9.00 -0.59
N SER A 20 -1.36 -7.99 -1.41
CA SER A 20 -1.31 -8.09 -2.87
C SER A 20 -0.54 -6.93 -3.51
N GLY A 21 -0.07 -7.18 -4.73
CA GLY A 21 0.73 -6.26 -5.52
C GLY A 21 0.74 -6.67 -6.98
N SER A 22 1.53 -5.97 -7.79
CA SER A 22 1.75 -6.28 -9.20
C SER A 22 2.41 -7.65 -9.40
N GLU A 23 1.92 -8.44 -10.35
CA GLU A 23 2.49 -9.75 -10.71
C GLU A 23 3.80 -9.60 -11.51
N ASP A 24 3.88 -8.58 -12.38
CA ASP A 24 5.01 -8.37 -13.29
C ASP A 24 6.08 -7.44 -12.71
N HIS A 25 5.70 -6.53 -11.81
CA HIS A 25 6.57 -5.48 -11.33
C HIS A 25 6.92 -5.66 -9.85
N THR A 26 8.21 -5.89 -9.61
CA THR A 26 8.76 -6.07 -8.27
C THR A 26 9.89 -5.09 -7.98
N ILE A 27 10.04 -4.70 -6.71
CA ILE A 27 11.17 -3.94 -6.19
C ILE A 27 11.86 -4.82 -5.16
N HIS A 28 13.16 -5.07 -5.34
CA HIS A 28 13.94 -5.99 -4.49
C HIS A 28 13.26 -7.37 -4.31
N GLY A 29 12.62 -7.89 -5.37
CA GLY A 29 11.92 -9.18 -5.36
C GLY A 29 10.55 -9.16 -4.66
N LYS A 30 10.06 -8.00 -4.23
CA LYS A 30 8.72 -7.84 -3.66
C LYS A 30 7.76 -7.16 -4.64
N PRO A 31 6.55 -7.71 -4.87
CA PRO A 31 5.52 -7.08 -5.69
C PRO A 31 5.22 -5.64 -5.26
N ILE A 32 5.11 -4.73 -6.21
CA ILE A 32 4.77 -3.32 -5.94
C ILE A 32 3.27 -3.21 -5.67
N ALA A 33 2.90 -2.52 -4.59
CA ALA A 33 1.51 -2.25 -4.27
C ALA A 33 0.99 -1.06 -5.09
N ARG A 34 -0.20 -1.23 -5.66
CA ARG A 34 -0.85 -0.30 -6.57
C ARG A 34 -2.24 0.05 -6.04
N LEU A 35 -2.91 0.95 -6.75
CA LEU A 35 -4.30 1.27 -6.45
C LEU A 35 -5.16 0.00 -6.49
N HIS A 36 -6.04 -0.17 -5.52
CA HIS A 36 -6.92 -1.33 -5.34
C HIS A 36 -6.25 -2.63 -4.88
N ASP A 37 -4.94 -2.64 -4.66
CA ASP A 37 -4.30 -3.76 -3.97
C ASP A 37 -4.80 -3.89 -2.52
N LEU A 38 -4.63 -5.09 -1.98
CA LEU A 38 -5.24 -5.54 -0.75
C LEU A 38 -4.28 -5.41 0.44
N VAL A 39 -4.85 -5.03 1.56
CA VAL A 39 -4.22 -4.90 2.87
C VAL A 39 -5.04 -5.69 3.88
N ASP A 40 -4.37 -6.51 4.68
CA ASP A 40 -4.97 -7.21 5.80
C ASP A 40 -4.77 -6.39 7.08
N CYS A 41 -5.87 -5.90 7.65
CA CYS A 41 -5.88 -5.04 8.82
C CYS A 41 -6.52 -5.74 10.03
N PRO A 42 -5.79 -5.91 11.16
CA PRO A 42 -6.28 -6.62 12.34
C PRO A 42 -7.25 -5.79 13.20
N GLU A 43 -7.31 -4.48 12.98
CA GLU A 43 -8.17 -3.55 13.72
C GLU A 43 -9.67 -3.74 13.47
N LYS A 44 -10.49 -3.08 14.30
CA LYS A 44 -11.95 -3.06 14.19
C LYS A 44 -12.46 -1.62 14.17
N TYR A 45 -13.58 -1.40 13.47
CA TYR A 45 -14.27 -0.13 13.52
C TYR A 45 -14.94 0.06 14.90
N PRO A 46 -15.32 1.30 15.27
CA PRO A 46 -15.97 1.59 16.55
C PRO A 46 -17.29 0.83 16.82
N ASP A 47 -17.96 0.38 15.77
CA ASP A 47 -19.18 -0.44 15.83
C ASP A 47 -18.90 -1.94 16.03
N GLY A 48 -17.63 -2.33 16.15
CA GLY A 48 -17.18 -3.69 16.44
C GLY A 48 -16.97 -4.58 15.21
N ARG A 49 -17.28 -4.11 13.99
CA ARG A 49 -17.01 -4.88 12.76
C ARG A 49 -15.50 -4.87 12.46
N PRO A 50 -14.91 -5.99 11.99
CA PRO A 50 -13.49 -6.04 11.66
C PRO A 50 -13.19 -5.15 10.46
N HIS A 51 -12.01 -4.54 10.44
CA HIS A 51 -11.47 -3.95 9.22
C HIS A 51 -11.23 -5.08 8.21
N GLY A 52 -10.43 -6.09 8.60
CA GLY A 52 -10.13 -7.23 7.73
C GLY A 52 -9.38 -6.82 6.47
N VAL A 53 -9.68 -7.51 5.37
CA VAL A 53 -9.05 -7.26 4.06
C VAL A 53 -9.71 -6.04 3.40
N ASN A 54 -8.90 -5.01 3.13
CA ASN A 54 -9.32 -3.72 2.58
C ASN A 54 -8.46 -3.31 1.39
N LYS A 55 -8.97 -2.42 0.54
CA LYS A 55 -8.26 -1.92 -0.63
C LYS A 55 -7.44 -0.66 -0.34
N ILE A 56 -6.34 -0.49 -1.06
CA ILE A 56 -5.64 0.78 -1.17
C ILE A 56 -6.48 1.72 -2.05
N ILE A 57 -6.81 2.91 -1.53
CA ILE A 57 -7.68 3.88 -2.22
C ILE A 57 -6.93 5.14 -2.66
N GLU A 58 -5.70 5.34 -2.17
CA GLU A 58 -4.84 6.45 -2.55
C GLU A 58 -3.59 5.95 -3.29
N ALA A 59 -3.30 6.59 -4.41
CA ALA A 59 -2.15 6.29 -5.27
C ALA A 59 -1.63 7.58 -5.92
N HIS A 60 -0.39 7.56 -6.39
CA HIS A 60 0.22 8.74 -6.97
C HIS A 60 -0.52 9.15 -8.25
N PRO A 61 -0.83 10.44 -8.46
CA PRO A 61 -1.69 10.86 -9.57
C PRO A 61 -1.10 10.58 -10.95
N THR A 62 0.22 10.64 -11.09
CA THR A 62 0.91 10.54 -12.39
C THR A 62 1.87 9.36 -12.49
N PHE A 63 2.18 8.69 -11.37
CA PHE A 63 3.19 7.65 -11.35
C PHE A 63 2.51 6.28 -11.45
N THR A 64 2.70 5.66 -12.60
CA THR A 64 2.09 4.38 -12.95
C THR A 64 3.15 3.34 -13.26
N ILE A 65 2.94 2.12 -12.79
CA ILE A 65 3.75 0.95 -13.14
C ILE A 65 2.81 -0.10 -13.71
N GLY A 66 3.12 -0.59 -14.91
CA GLY A 66 2.23 -1.52 -15.63
C GLY A 66 0.87 -0.90 -15.98
N GLY A 67 0.79 0.42 -16.14
CA GLY A 67 -0.46 1.15 -16.42
C GLY A 67 -1.34 1.43 -15.19
N GLU A 68 -0.94 0.97 -14.00
CA GLU A 68 -1.68 1.17 -12.77
C GLU A 68 -0.94 2.13 -11.82
N ARG A 69 -1.69 2.99 -11.12
CA ARG A 69 -1.12 3.99 -10.20
C ARG A 69 -0.52 3.31 -8.98
N VAL A 70 0.67 3.75 -8.59
CA VAL A 70 1.44 3.14 -7.50
C VAL A 70 1.08 3.76 -6.15
N ALA A 71 1.03 2.92 -5.11
CA ALA A 71 0.83 3.35 -3.75
C ALA A 71 2.16 3.78 -3.10
N LEU A 72 2.15 4.90 -2.38
CA LEU A 72 3.33 5.46 -1.73
C LEU A 72 3.15 5.50 -0.21
N HIS A 73 4.27 5.65 0.49
CA HIS A 73 4.27 5.93 1.92
C HIS A 73 3.34 7.11 2.24
N GLY A 74 2.49 6.94 3.26
CA GLY A 74 1.54 7.96 3.67
C GLY A 74 0.17 7.85 2.99
N HIS A 75 0.01 7.03 1.96
CA HIS A 75 -1.29 6.79 1.33
C HIS A 75 -2.22 5.96 2.19
N ARG A 76 -3.52 6.17 2.01
CA ARG A 76 -4.58 5.54 2.79
C ARG A 76 -5.24 4.34 2.10
N THR A 77 -5.76 3.47 2.95
CA THR A 77 -6.63 2.35 2.59
C THR A 77 -8.09 2.66 2.92
N GLU A 78 -9.00 1.82 2.45
CA GLU A 78 -10.44 1.92 2.68
C GLU A 78 -10.82 1.91 4.17
N CYS A 79 -10.07 1.19 5.02
CA CYS A 79 -10.29 1.21 6.46
C CYS A 79 -9.68 2.44 7.17
N GLY A 80 -9.04 3.33 6.42
CA GLY A 80 -8.41 4.54 6.92
C GLY A 80 -7.00 4.36 7.47
N CYS A 81 -6.41 3.16 7.37
CA CYS A 81 -5.01 2.97 7.77
C CYS A 81 -4.05 3.58 6.74
N THR A 82 -2.86 3.94 7.20
CA THR A 82 -1.81 4.53 6.37
C THR A 82 -0.75 3.48 6.05
N LEU A 83 -0.28 3.46 4.81
CA LEU A 83 0.79 2.58 4.35
C LEU A 83 2.16 3.08 4.81
N ILE A 84 2.97 2.16 5.34
CA ILE A 84 4.32 2.43 5.85
C ILE A 84 5.33 1.67 4.99
N GLY A 85 5.93 2.39 4.05
CA GLY A 85 7.00 1.85 3.20
C GLY A 85 8.24 1.50 4.02
N SER A 86 8.68 0.25 3.96
CA SER A 86 9.95 -0.18 4.58
C SER A 86 11.14 -0.05 3.61
N THR A 87 10.86 0.08 2.32
CA THR A 87 11.86 0.05 1.25
C THR A 87 12.13 1.45 0.73
N ALA A 88 13.39 1.89 0.76
CA ALA A 88 13.82 3.15 0.17
C ALA A 88 13.87 3.07 -1.37
N ALA A 89 12.71 2.93 -2.01
CA ALA A 89 12.58 3.21 -3.43
C ALA A 89 12.25 4.70 -3.57
N SER A 90 13.28 5.52 -3.78
CA SER A 90 13.08 6.95 -4.07
C SER A 90 12.57 7.09 -5.50
N VAL A 91 11.39 7.68 -5.65
CA VAL A 91 10.98 8.25 -6.94
C VAL A 91 11.88 9.46 -7.18
N ALA A 92 12.79 9.36 -8.15
CA ALA A 92 13.54 10.51 -8.63
C ALA A 92 12.63 11.33 -9.55
N ASP A 93 12.54 12.63 -9.29
CA ASP A 93 11.82 13.62 -10.11
C ASP A 93 12.51 13.83 -11.46
#